data_AF-A0AAU1TKJ4-F1
#
_entry.id   AF-A0AAU1TKJ4-F1
#
_cell.length_a   1.000
_cell.length_b   1.000
_cell.length_c   1.000
_cell.angle_alpha   90.00
_cell.angle_beta   90.00
_cell.angle_gamma   90.00
#
_symmetry.space_group_name_H-M   'P 1'
#
loop_
_entity.id
_entity.type
_entity.pdbx_description
1 polymer ?
#
loop_
_entity_poly.entity_id
_entity_poly.type
_entity_poly.pdbx_seq_one_letter_code
_entity_poly.pdbx_strand_id
1 'polypeptide(L)' 'MADLDRYRVTLTTGGAVVMQGAWSNRETGQRKFRSWIGSYGSIPDARITLAEQAADESWRDLEAWPDSPA' A
#
# COMPACT_ATOMS: atom_id res chain seq x y z
N MET A 1 7.71 -17.68 15.17
CA MET A 1 7.94 -17.24 13.78
C MET A 1 6.63 -16.63 13.30
N ALA A 2 6.45 -15.31 13.48
CA ALA A 2 5.23 -14.63 13.08
C ALA A 2 5.47 -13.12 12.83
N ASP A 3 6.64 -12.78 12.30
CA ASP A 3 6.96 -11.52 11.64
C ASP A 3 6.26 -11.43 10.27
N LEU A 4 5.06 -12.01 10.18
CA LEU A 4 4.18 -12.01 9.02
C LEU A 4 4.02 -10.57 8.54
N ASP A 5 4.07 -10.38 7.23
CA ASP A 5 4.18 -9.07 6.60
C ASP A 5 2.88 -8.24 6.71
N ARG A 6 2.53 -7.82 7.94
CA ARG A 6 1.24 -7.20 8.28
C ARG A 6 0.92 -5.95 7.48
N TYR A 7 1.90 -5.25 6.93
CA TYR A 7 1.70 -4.00 6.19
C TYR A 7 2.03 -4.21 4.72
N ARG A 8 1.02 -4.10 3.86
CA ARG A 8 1.14 -4.30 2.42
C ARG A 8 0.91 -2.99 1.69
N VAL A 9 1.83 -2.58 0.84
CA VAL A 9 1.61 -1.51 -0.13
C VAL A 9 1.40 -2.13 -1.50
N THR A 10 0.29 -1.79 -2.14
CA THR A 10 -0.08 -2.24 -3.48
C THR A 10 -0.15 -1.03 -4.40
N LEU A 11 0.54 -1.08 -5.54
CA LEU A 11 0.43 -0.11 -6.63
C LEU A 11 -0.36 -0.77 -7.75
N THR A 12 -1.46 -0.13 -8.13
CA THR A 12 -2.22 -0.46 -9.33
C THR A 12 -2.17 0.70 -10.33
N THR A 13 -2.24 0.39 -11.63
CA THR A 13 -2.43 1.38 -12.70
C THR A 13 -3.31 0.76 -13.78
N GLY A 14 -4.24 1.54 -14.35
CA GLY A 14 -5.25 1.04 -15.30
C GLY A 14 -6.10 -0.11 -14.74
N GLY A 15 -6.32 -0.15 -13.42
CA GLY A 15 -7.03 -1.23 -12.73
C GLY A 15 -6.23 -2.52 -12.48
N ALA A 16 -4.99 -2.63 -12.96
CA ALA A 16 -4.14 -3.81 -12.77
C ALA A 16 -3.12 -3.61 -11.64
N VAL A 17 -2.89 -4.62 -10.80
CA VAL A 17 -1.78 -4.63 -9.83
C VAL A 17 -0.46 -4.78 -10.57
N VAL A 18 0.40 -3.77 -10.47
CA VAL A 18 1.73 -3.77 -11.11
C VAL A 18 2.87 -3.95 -10.12
N MET A 19 2.69 -3.55 -8.86
CA MET A 19 3.71 -3.77 -7.83
C MET A 19 3.09 -3.98 -6.45
N GLN A 20 3.72 -4.85 -5.68
CA GLN A 20 3.32 -5.17 -4.32
C GLN A 20 4.56 -5.32 -3.44
N GLY A 21 4.50 -4.76 -2.25
CA GLY A 21 5.47 -4.99 -1.18
C GLY A 21 4.73 -5.25 0.11
N ALA A 22 5.33 -6.06 0.98
CA ALA A 22 4.80 -6.40 2.28
C ALA A 22 5.93 -6.26 3.32
N TRP A 23 5.59 -5.84 4.54
CA TRP A 23 6.51 -5.57 5.64
C TRP A 23 5.89 -5.88 6.99
N SER A 24 6.68 -6.38 7.92
CA SER A 24 6.24 -6.65 9.30
C SER A 24 6.07 -5.39 10.17
N ASN A 25 6.62 -4.23 9.75
CA ASN A 25 6.60 -2.96 10.51
C ASN A 25 5.81 -1.86 9.79
N ARG A 26 4.86 -1.24 10.50
CA ARG A 26 4.02 -0.12 10.06
C ARG A 26 4.83 1.06 9.55
N GLU A 27 5.86 1.47 10.27
CA GLU A 27 6.69 2.62 9.87
C GLU A 27 7.40 2.37 8.54
N THR A 28 7.84 1.13 8.31
CA THR A 28 8.46 0.74 7.04
C THR A 28 7.42 0.76 5.91
N GLY A 29 6.22 0.22 6.15
CA GLY A 29 5.09 0.29 5.21
C GLY A 29 4.73 1.73 4.84
N GLN A 30 4.55 2.62 5.82
CA GLN A 30 4.24 4.03 5.61
C GLN A 30 5.37 4.80 4.88
N ARG A 31 6.64 4.54 5.22
CA ARG A 31 7.78 5.11 4.49
C ARG A 31 7.81 4.65 3.03
N LYS A 32 7.51 3.36 2.78
CA LYS A 32 7.46 2.80 1.42
C LYS A 32 6.27 3.33 0.63
N PHE A 33 5.09 3.45 1.24
CA PHE A 33 3.90 4.11 0.67
C PHE A 33 4.23 5.52 0.17
N ARG A 34 4.79 6.39 1.02
CA ARG A 34 5.19 7.76 0.63
C ARG A 34 6.29 7.78 -0.44
N SER A 35 7.26 6.88 -0.35
CA SER A 35 8.30 6.71 -1.37
C SER A 35 7.70 6.33 -2.72
N TRP A 36 6.70 5.45 -2.74
CA TRP A 36 6.02 5.03 -3.97
C TRP A 36 5.18 6.16 -4.56
N ILE A 37 4.52 6.99 -3.75
CA ILE A 37 3.82 8.20 -4.23
C ILE A 37 4.80 9.13 -4.95
N GLY A 38 5.97 9.39 -4.34
CA GLY A 38 7.01 10.22 -4.97
C GLY A 38 7.64 9.62 -6.23
N SER A 39 7.67 8.29 -6.37
CA SER A 39 8.29 7.61 -7.53
C SER A 39 7.32 7.25 -8.66
N TYR A 40 6.06 6.96 -8.33
CA TYR A 40 5.06 6.40 -9.25
C TYR A 40 3.78 7.24 -9.33
N GLY A 41 3.58 8.24 -8.47
CA GLY A 41 2.41 9.11 -8.50
C GLY A 41 2.29 10.00 -9.75
N SER A 42 3.35 10.11 -10.55
CA SER A 42 3.29 10.76 -11.87
C SER A 42 2.81 9.82 -13.00
N ILE A 43 2.58 8.53 -12.72
CA ILE A 43 2.03 7.57 -13.69
C ILE A 43 0.51 7.79 -13.77
N PRO A 44 -0.10 7.87 -14.97
CA PRO A 44 -1.55 7.97 -15.12
C PRO A 44 -2.27 6.75 -14.50
N ASP A 45 -3.45 6.98 -13.95
CA ASP A 45 -4.25 5.98 -13.21
C ASP A 45 -3.49 5.28 -12.05
N ALA A 46 -2.37 5.82 -11.57
CA ALA A 46 -1.66 5.27 -10.43
C ALA A 46 -2.49 5.40 -9.14
N ARG A 47 -2.83 4.25 -8.55
CA ARG A 47 -3.44 4.12 -7.24
C ARG A 47 -2.50 3.31 -6.36
N ILE A 48 -2.10 3.88 -5.24
CA ILE A 48 -1.23 3.25 -4.25
C ILE A 48 -2.04 3.10 -2.97
N THR A 49 -2.10 1.90 -2.41
CA THR A 49 -2.85 1.63 -1.18
C THR A 49 -1.95 0.93 -0.17
N LEU A 50 -1.87 1.48 1.05
CA LEU A 50 -1.29 0.83 2.22
C LEU A 50 -2.41 0.15 3.00
N ALA A 51 -2.33 -1.16 3.17
CA ALA A 51 -3.23 -1.98 3.98
C ALA A 51 -2.50 -2.63 5.15
N GLU A 52 -3.22 -2.84 6.25
CA GLU A 52 -2.79 -3.63 7.42
C GLU A 52 -3.59 -4.93 7.51
N GLN A 53 -2.91 -6.02 7.83
CA GLN A 53 -3.53 -7.30 8.15
C GLN A 53 -4.05 -7.28 9.59
N ALA A 54 -5.35 -7.41 9.75
CA ALA A 54 -6.02 -7.51 11.03
C ALA A 54 -5.80 -8.87 11.69
N ALA A 55 -6.19 -8.99 12.96
CA ALA A 55 -6.07 -10.24 13.73
C ALA A 55 -6.93 -11.39 13.17
N ASP A 56 -7.99 -11.06 12.41
CA ASP A 56 -8.85 -11.98 11.66
C ASP A 56 -8.33 -12.30 10.24
N GLU A 57 -7.03 -12.08 9.99
CA GLU A 57 -6.31 -12.27 8.72
C GLU A 57 -6.80 -11.42 7.52
N SER A 58 -7.90 -10.68 7.68
CA SER A 58 -8.41 -9.72 6.70
C SER A 58 -7.48 -8.53 6.50
N TRP A 59 -7.49 -7.96 5.29
CA TRP A 59 -6.74 -6.75 4.96
C TRP A 59 -7.65 -5.53 5.08
N ARG A 60 -7.15 -4.49 5.75
CA ARG A 60 -7.85 -3.21 5.92
C ARG A 60 -6.99 -2.09 5.37
N ASP A 61 -7.52 -1.32 4.44
CA ASP A 61 -6.83 -0.15 3.90
C ASP A 61 -6.66 0.91 4.99
N LEU A 62 -5.41 1.31 5.25
CA LEU A 62 -5.05 2.37 6.19
C LEU A 62 -4.95 3.74 5.53
N GLU A 63 -4.30 3.78 4.36
CA GLU A 63 -4.04 5.00 3.58
C GLU A 63 -4.13 4.64 2.09
N ALA A 64 -4.72 5.51 1.26
CA ALA A 64 -4.79 5.31 -0.18
C ALA A 64 -4.50 6.62 -0.92
N TRP A 65 -3.69 6.55 -1.97
CA TRP A 65 -3.28 7.68 -2.80
C TRP A 65 -3.61 7.42 -4.28
N PRO A 66 -4.11 8.41 -5.05
CA PRO A 66 -4.58 9.70 -4.56
C PRO A 66 -5.76 9.49 -3.61
N ASP A 67 -5.83 10.26 -2.52
CA ASP A 67 -7.05 10.34 -1.71
C ASP A 67 -8.18 10.73 -2.66
N SER A 68 -9.20 9.86 -2.76
CA SER A 68 -10.33 10.14 -3.63
C SER A 68 -11.02 11.41 -3.12
N PRO A 69 -11.24 12.45 -3.95
CA PRO A 69 -11.99 13.61 -3.52
C PRO A 69 -13.39 13.16 -3.09
N ALA A 70 -13.81 13.62 -1.91
CA ALA A 70 -15.14 13.38 -1.34
C ALA A 70 -16.24 14.17 -2.08
#